data_AF-A0A1B1S4V4-F1
#
_entry.id   AF-A0A1B1S4V4-F1
#
_cell.length_a   1.000
_cell.length_b   1.000
_cell.length_c   1.000
_cell.angle_alpha   90.00
_cell.angle_beta   90.00
_cell.angle_gamma   90.00
#
_symmetry.space_group_name_H-M   'P 1'
#
loop_
_entity.id
_entity.type
_entity.pdbx_description
1 polymer ?
#
loop_
_entity_poly.entity_id
_entity_poly.type
_entity_poly.pdbx_seq_one_letter_code
_entity_poly.pdbx_strand_id
1 'polypeptide(L)'
;MKSLLFYFIPLLVFAVVNNFVSVFSWPHYLVLLIAFLIFQLARTRYPKDAIPFIAKITQAVFYILTVATIFRDQFLTPLLINVLLGVTLGFVIVEILQTRKKPV
;
A
#
# COMPACT_ATOMS: atom_id res chain seq x y z
N MET A 1 10.86 -13.35 5.27
CA MET A 1 10.92 -12.98 3.83
C MET A 1 9.57 -13.06 3.13
N LYS A 2 8.72 -14.09 3.35
CA LYS A 2 7.38 -14.19 2.72
C LYS A 2 6.44 -13.01 3.00
N SER A 3 6.48 -12.43 4.20
CA SER A 3 5.59 -11.30 4.57
C SER A 3 5.90 -9.98 3.87
N LEU A 4 7.14 -9.75 3.42
CA LEU A 4 7.54 -8.51 2.74
C LEU A 4 6.88 -8.38 1.37
N LEU A 5 6.66 -9.51 0.70
CA LEU A 5 5.99 -9.57 -0.59
C LEU A 5 4.55 -9.01 -0.49
N PHE A 6 3.88 -9.17 0.64
CA PHE A 6 2.54 -8.62 0.86
C PHE A 6 2.50 -7.10 0.94
N TYR A 7 3.63 -6.43 1.22
CA TYR A 7 3.74 -4.97 1.10
C TYR A 7 4.15 -4.54 -0.31
N PHE A 8 5.13 -5.24 -0.88
CA PHE A 8 5.77 -4.81 -2.12
C PHE A 8 4.92 -5.06 -3.37
N ILE A 9 4.24 -6.22 -3.44
CA ILE A 9 3.41 -6.58 -4.59
C ILE A 9 2.26 -5.58 -4.78
N PRO A 10 1.47 -5.22 -3.75
CA PRO A 10 0.42 -4.21 -3.91
C PRO A 10 0.95 -2.85 -4.34
N LEU A 11 2.05 -2.38 -3.76
CA LEU A 11 2.64 -1.10 -4.14
C LEU A 11 3.10 -1.08 -5.60
N LEU A 12 3.67 -2.19 -6.08
CA LEU A 12 4.07 -2.33 -7.48
C LEU A 12 2.85 -2.33 -8.40
N VAL A 13 1.78 -3.04 -8.05
CA VAL A 13 0.52 -3.01 -8.80
C VAL A 13 -0.03 -1.59 -8.91
N PHE A 14 -0.07 -0.86 -7.80
CA PHE A 14 -0.51 0.54 -7.80
C PHE A 14 0.37 1.43 -8.68
N ALA A 15 1.69 1.26 -8.62
CA ALA A 15 2.63 2.00 -9.46
C ALA A 15 2.42 1.71 -10.95
N VAL A 16 2.27 0.43 -11.32
CA VAL A 16 2.04 0.02 -12.71
C VAL A 16 0.71 0.57 -13.21
N VAL A 17 -0.38 0.36 -12.48
CA VAL A 17 -1.70 0.85 -12.88
C VAL A 17 -1.70 2.38 -12.99
N ASN A 18 -1.10 3.09 -12.04
CA ASN A 18 -1.08 4.56 -12.08
C ASN A 18 -0.30 5.13 -13.28
N ASN A 19 0.81 4.50 -13.68
CA ASN A 19 1.69 5.06 -14.71
C ASN A 19 1.40 4.54 -16.12
N PHE A 20 0.84 3.34 -16.27
CA PHE A 20 0.59 2.72 -17.59
C PHE A 20 -0.88 2.76 -18.02
N VAL A 21 -1.81 3.09 -17.12
CA VAL A 21 -3.24 3.14 -17.44
C VAL A 21 -3.71 4.59 -17.45
N SER A 22 -4.09 5.08 -18.62
CA SER A 22 -4.57 6.46 -18.82
C SER A 22 -5.96 6.69 -18.23
N VAL A 23 -6.86 5.73 -18.39
CA VAL A 23 -8.25 5.79 -17.87
C VAL A 23 -8.61 4.46 -17.25
N PHE A 24 -9.13 4.49 -16.03
CA PHE A 24 -9.51 3.31 -15.27
C PHE A 24 -10.87 2.78 -15.74
N SER A 25 -10.89 1.47 -15.94
CA SER A 25 -12.10 0.68 -16.18
C SER A 25 -12.29 -0.35 -15.08
N TRP A 26 -13.46 -0.97 -15.01
CA TRP A 26 -13.82 -1.93 -13.96
C TRP A 26 -12.75 -3.00 -13.62
N PRO A 27 -11.98 -3.57 -14.59
CA PRO A 27 -10.95 -4.55 -14.26
C PRO A 27 -9.80 -3.94 -13.44
N HIS A 28 -9.46 -2.69 -13.71
CA HIS A 28 -8.41 -1.97 -12.98
C HIS A 28 -8.80 -1.78 -11.51
N TYR A 29 -10.05 -1.40 -11.25
CA TYR A 29 -10.57 -1.31 -9.88
C TYR A 29 -10.56 -2.65 -9.16
N LEU A 30 -10.88 -3.75 -9.86
CA LEU A 30 -10.79 -5.09 -9.29
C LEU A 30 -9.35 -5.45 -8.91
N VAL A 31 -8.39 -5.16 -9.78
CA VAL A 31 -6.96 -5.39 -9.53
C VAL A 31 -6.47 -4.55 -8.33
N LEU A 32 -6.85 -3.27 -8.25
CA LEU A 32 -6.51 -2.40 -7.12
C LEU A 32 -7.14 -2.90 -5.81
N LEU A 33 -8.37 -3.40 -5.85
CA LEU A 33 -9.04 -4.00 -4.69
C LEU A 33 -8.31 -5.26 -4.20
N ILE A 34 -7.92 -6.16 -5.11
CA ILE A 34 -7.17 -7.37 -4.77
C ILE A 34 -5.82 -6.98 -4.15
N ALA A 35 -5.10 -6.05 -4.77
CA ALA A 35 -3.85 -5.52 -4.21
C ALA A 35 -4.05 -4.94 -2.81
N PHE A 36 -5.15 -4.21 -2.60
CA PHE A 36 -5.49 -3.65 -1.30
C PHE A 36 -5.69 -4.74 -0.23
N LEU A 37 -6.47 -5.78 -0.55
CA LEU A 37 -6.69 -6.91 0.36
C LEU A 37 -5.38 -7.65 0.68
N ILE A 38 -4.52 -7.86 -0.31
CA ILE A 38 -3.20 -8.47 -0.12
C ILE A 38 -2.34 -7.65 0.84
N PHE A 39 -2.38 -6.31 0.76
CA PHE A 39 -1.66 -5.44 1.68
C PHE A 39 -2.22 -5.52 3.11
N GLN A 40 -3.54 -5.64 3.26
CA GLN A 40 -4.16 -5.84 4.57
C GLN A 40 -3.76 -7.18 5.19
N LEU A 41 -3.62 -8.24 4.39
CA LEU A 41 -3.12 -9.53 4.86
C LEU A 41 -1.71 -9.44 5.43
N ALA A 42 -0.92 -8.44 5.04
CA ALA A 42 0.39 -8.21 5.64
C ALA A 42 0.34 -7.94 7.15
N ARG A 43 -0.83 -7.51 7.69
CA ARG A 43 -1.08 -7.34 9.13
C ARG A 43 -1.13 -8.66 9.89
N THR A 44 -1.46 -9.77 9.23
CA THR A 44 -1.53 -11.10 9.87
C THR A 44 -0.17 -11.59 10.40
N ARG A 45 0.92 -10.92 10.01
CA ARG A 45 2.26 -11.17 10.58
C ARG A 45 2.38 -10.78 12.06
N TYR A 46 1.50 -9.91 12.54
CA TYR A 46 1.54 -9.44 13.91
C TYR A 46 0.53 -10.24 14.76
N PRO A 47 0.88 -10.58 16.02
CA PRO A 47 -0.09 -11.12 16.96
C PRO A 47 -1.26 -10.14 17.11
N LYS A 48 -2.48 -10.65 17.29
CA LYS A 48 -3.72 -9.84 17.34
C LYS A 48 -3.62 -8.68 18.35
N ASP A 49 -2.90 -8.90 19.45
CA ASP A 49 -2.80 -7.94 20.56
C ASP A 49 -1.53 -7.07 20.52
N ALA A 50 -0.61 -7.31 19.58
CA ALA A 50 0.73 -6.72 19.57
C ALA A 50 1.09 -6.05 18.22
N ILE A 51 0.13 -5.40 17.59
CA ILE A 51 0.39 -4.66 16.33
C ILE A 51 1.13 -3.36 16.66
N PRO A 52 2.37 -3.16 16.15
CA PRO A 52 3.13 -1.94 16.37
C PRO A 52 2.38 -0.71 15.86
N PHE A 53 2.53 0.42 16.55
CA PHE A 53 1.91 1.68 16.13
C PHE A 53 2.30 2.08 14.69
N ILE A 54 3.55 1.88 14.31
CA ILE A 54 4.04 2.15 12.94
C ILE A 54 3.28 1.33 11.89
N ALA A 55 2.92 0.08 12.18
CA ALA A 55 2.16 -0.77 11.26
C ALA A 55 0.72 -0.25 11.08
N LYS A 56 0.12 0.35 12.12
CA LYS A 56 -1.19 1.00 12.01
C LYS A 56 -1.12 2.24 11.11
N ILE A 57 -0.06 3.03 11.25
CA ILE A 57 0.16 4.20 10.39
C ILE A 57 0.35 3.77 8.93
N THR A 58 1.19 2.77 8.67
CA THR A 58 1.42 2.28 7.31
C THR A 58 0.11 1.83 6.64
N GLN A 59 -0.76 1.13 7.37
CA GLN A 59 -2.07 0.72 6.87
C GLN A 59 -2.98 1.93 6.59
N ALA A 60 -2.99 2.94 7.47
CA ALA A 60 -3.74 4.16 7.26
C ALA A 60 -3.26 4.93 6.02
N VAL A 61 -1.94 5.07 5.86
CA VAL A 61 -1.33 5.75 4.70
C VAL A 61 -1.64 4.99 3.41
N PHE A 62 -1.54 3.66 3.43
CA PHE A 62 -1.89 2.84 2.26
C PHE A 62 -3.39 2.88 1.93
N TYR A 63 -4.26 2.98 2.93
CA TYR A 63 -5.69 3.22 2.71
C TYR A 63 -5.94 4.57 2.04
N ILE A 64 -5.29 5.64 2.49
CA ILE A 64 -5.37 6.96 1.85
C ILE A 64 -4.90 6.89 0.39
N LEU A 65 -3.77 6.22 0.13
CA LEU A 65 -3.29 5.97 -1.24
C LEU A 65 -4.33 5.21 -2.07
N THR A 66 -5.01 4.22 -1.49
CA THR A 66 -6.05 3.44 -2.17
C THR A 66 -7.21 4.31 -2.59
N VAL A 67 -7.76 5.07 -1.65
CA VAL A 67 -8.85 6.01 -1.93
C VAL A 67 -8.43 7.03 -2.98
N ALA A 68 -7.25 7.65 -2.82
CA ALA A 68 -6.73 8.62 -3.78
C ALA A 68 -6.60 7.99 -5.18
N THR A 69 -6.06 6.77 -5.28
CA THR A 69 -5.89 6.09 -6.58
C THR A 69 -7.24 5.84 -7.23
N ILE A 70 -8.24 5.35 -6.49
CA ILE A 70 -9.60 5.11 -7.04
C ILE A 70 -10.21 6.40 -7.59
N PHE A 71 -10.00 7.53 -6.91
CA PHE A 71 -10.51 8.83 -7.32
C PHE A 71 -9.60 9.59 -8.29
N ARG A 72 -8.50 8.98 -8.76
CA ARG A 72 -7.50 9.64 -9.59
C ARG A 72 -8.12 10.31 -10.80
N ASP A 73 -8.89 9.57 -11.59
CA ASP A 73 -9.41 10.06 -12.87
C ASP A 73 -10.42 11.20 -12.75
N GLN A 74 -11.01 11.39 -11.57
CA GLN A 74 -12.04 12.40 -11.34
C GLN A 74 -11.48 13.67 -10.68
N PHE A 75 -10.52 13.52 -9.77
CA PHE A 75 -10.14 14.61 -8.87
C PHE A 75 -8.64 14.84 -8.73
N LEU A 76 -7.79 13.91 -9.19
CA LEU A 76 -6.35 13.96 -8.92
C LEU A 76 -5.52 13.78 -10.19
N THR A 77 -4.21 13.93 -10.06
CA THR A 77 -3.26 13.72 -11.15
C THR A 77 -2.42 12.46 -10.90
N PRO A 78 -1.95 11.77 -11.95
CA PRO A 78 -1.03 10.64 -11.79
C PRO A 78 0.24 10.99 -10.98
N LEU A 79 0.71 12.25 -11.09
CA LEU A 79 1.84 12.76 -10.31
C LEU A 79 1.55 12.73 -8.81
N LEU A 80 0.37 13.18 -8.39
CA LEU A 80 0.00 13.18 -6.97
C LEU A 80 -0.06 11.75 -6.41
N ILE A 81 -0.59 10.80 -7.19
CA ILE A 81 -0.61 9.38 -6.80
C ILE A 81 0.82 8.83 -6.67
N ASN A 82 1.75 9.21 -7.56
CA ASN A 82 3.16 8.83 -7.44
C ASN A 82 3.82 9.40 -6.17
N VAL A 83 3.49 10.65 -5.78
CA VAL A 83 3.95 11.22 -4.50
C VAL A 83 3.43 10.42 -3.32
N LEU A 84 2.13 10.10 -3.30
CA LEU A 84 1.51 9.28 -2.25
C LEU A 84 2.11 7.87 -2.20
N LEU A 85 2.41 7.27 -3.36
CA LEU A 85 3.14 6.01 -3.46
C LEU A 85 4.51 6.12 -2.79
N GLY A 86 5.28 7.17 -3.09
CA GLY A 86 6.59 7.41 -2.48
C GLY A 86 6.51 7.56 -0.96
N VAL A 87 5.55 8.34 -0.46
CA VAL A 87 5.29 8.49 0.98
C VAL A 87 4.94 7.14 1.61
N THR A 88 4.03 6.39 1.00
CA THR A 88 3.61 5.07 1.51
C THR A 88 4.77 4.08 1.56
N LEU A 89 5.61 4.09 0.54
CA LEU A 89 6.81 3.25 0.45
C LEU A 89 7.82 3.62 1.54
N GLY A 90 7.98 4.92 1.85
CA GLY A 90 8.76 5.40 2.99
C GLY A 90 8.27 4.84 4.33
N PHE A 91 6.96 4.88 4.59
CA PHE A 91 6.36 4.29 5.80
C PHE A 91 6.60 2.78 5.89
N VAL A 92 6.39 2.06 4.79
CA VAL A 92 6.66 0.62 4.71
C VAL A 92 8.13 0.32 5.03
N ILE A 93 9.09 1.08 4.47
CA ILE A 93 10.51 0.91 4.77
C ILE A 93 10.79 1.13 6.25
N VAL A 94 10.27 2.22 6.85
CA VAL A 94 10.46 2.53 8.27
C VAL A 94 9.87 1.42 9.14
N GLU A 95 8.68 0.91 8.82
CA GLU A 95 8.06 -0.20 9.52
C GLU A 95 8.92 -1.47 9.47
N ILE A 96 9.48 -1.80 8.29
CA ILE A 96 10.36 -2.96 8.10
C ILE A 96 11.65 -2.81 8.92
N LEU A 97 12.25 -1.62 8.92
CA LEU A 97 13.47 -1.35 9.69
C LEU A 97 13.21 -1.45 11.19
N GLN A 98 12.09 -0.93 11.68
CA GLN A 98 11.72 -1.01 13.11
C GLN A 98 11.40 -2.45 13.54
N THR A 99 10.73 -3.23 12.69
CA THR A 99 10.45 -4.65 12.99
C THR A 99 11.71 -5.51 13.00
N ARG A 100 12.75 -5.19 12.24
CA ARG A 100 14.04 -5.88 12.34
C ARG A 100 14.82 -5.53 13.62
N LYS A 101 14.61 -4.34 14.20
CA LYS A 101 15.33 -3.90 15.41
C LYS A 101 14.78 -4.48 16.71
N LYS A 102 13.53 -4.94 16.73
CA LYS A 102 12.95 -5.63 17.88
C LYS A 102 13.03 -7.14 17.64
N PRO A 103 13.98 -7.87 18.24
CA PRO A 103 13.87 -9.32 18.31
C PRO A 103 12.60 -9.62 19.12
N VAL A 104 11.77 -10.50 18.56
CA VAL A 104 10.62 -11.09 19.26
C VAL A 104 11.13 -11.85 20.47
#